data_AF-A0A7S3BM71-F1
#
_entry.id   AF-A0A7S3BM71-F1
#
_cell.length_a   1.000
_cell.length_b   1.000
_cell.length_c   1.000
_cell.angle_alpha   90.00
_cell.angle_beta   90.00
_cell.angle_gamma   90.00
#
_symmetry.space_group_name_H-M   'P 1'
#
loop_
_entity.id
_entity.type
_entity.pdbx_description
1 polymer ?
#
loop_
_entity_poly.entity_id
_entity_poly.type
_entity_poly.pdbx_seq_one_letter_code
_entity_poly.pdbx_strand_id
1 'polypeptide(L)'
;GEAGKPAPAPAPAPPVPLDFEIADGVVVVTITGPNAGGKTAALKTLGLMAAMVRAGLFVPGTGEGVFGADYDGPCVPFFAAILADVGDSQSIVESLSTFTARMTRTAAAMKAAVETPPALVLLDEVGAGTDPLEGAALGAALMRGLAARLAGGGGPNRFCIKLQQIEGEPKK
;
A
#
# COMPACT_ATOMS: atom_id res chain seq x y z
N GLY A 1 8.81 48.14 -23.23
CA GLY A 1 7.56 47.41 -22.93
C GLY A 1 7.96 46.02 -22.54
N GLU A 2 7.94 45.72 -21.25
CA GLU A 2 8.23 44.39 -20.73
C GLU A 2 6.90 43.81 -20.26
N ALA A 3 6.27 43.05 -21.15
CA ALA A 3 4.97 42.45 -20.89
C ALA A 3 5.14 41.29 -19.90
N GLY A 4 4.49 41.42 -18.74
CA GLY A 4 3.85 40.35 -17.97
C GLY A 4 4.58 39.03 -17.86
N LYS A 5 5.57 38.93 -16.97
CA LYS A 5 6.00 37.63 -16.45
C LYS A 5 4.85 37.09 -15.57
N PRO A 6 4.30 35.89 -15.84
CA PRO A 6 3.22 35.34 -15.02
C PRO A 6 3.71 35.20 -13.57
N ALA A 7 2.85 35.60 -12.62
CA ALA A 7 3.13 35.44 -11.21
C ALA A 7 3.43 33.96 -10.89
N PRO A 8 4.39 33.65 -10.00
CA PRO A 8 4.67 32.27 -9.64
C PRO A 8 3.40 31.60 -9.11
N ALA A 9 3.17 30.36 -9.55
CA ALA A 9 2.07 29.55 -9.05
C ALA A 9 2.14 29.47 -7.52
N PRO A 10 1.00 29.50 -6.81
CA PRO A 10 0.99 29.36 -5.37
C PRO A 10 1.68 28.06 -4.97
N ALA A 11 2.44 28.10 -3.87
CA ALA A 11 3.05 26.90 -3.31
C ALA A 11 1.96 25.85 -3.04
N PRO A 12 2.23 24.56 -3.31
CA PRO A 12 1.27 23.51 -3.02
C PRO A 12 0.92 23.50 -1.53
N ALA A 13 -0.34 23.19 -1.21
CA ALA A 13 -0.76 23.02 0.17
C ALA A 13 0.09 21.93 0.85
N PRO A 14 0.40 22.07 2.15
CA PRO A 14 1.13 21.05 2.88
C PRO A 14 0.37 19.72 2.88
N PRO A 15 1.07 18.58 2.90
CA PRO A 15 0.42 17.27 2.98
C PRO A 15 -0.36 17.15 4.29
N VAL A 16 -1.52 16.49 4.24
CA VAL A 16 -2.33 16.18 5.43
C VAL A 16 -1.72 14.94 6.11
N PRO A 17 -1.41 15.00 7.44
CA PRO A 17 -0.94 13.83 8.19
C PRO A 17 -1.92 12.66 8.13
N LEU A 18 -1.39 11.44 8.28
CA LEU A 18 -2.17 10.20 8.27
C LEU A 18 -1.86 9.40 9.53
N ASP A 19 -2.91 8.94 10.20
CA ASP A 19 -2.81 8.06 11.36
C ASP A 19 -3.07 6.62 10.93
N PHE A 20 -2.23 5.70 11.40
CA PHE A 20 -2.37 4.28 11.14
C PHE A 20 -2.23 3.49 12.44
N GLU A 21 -3.24 2.71 12.75
CA GLU A 21 -3.22 1.72 13.83
C GLU A 21 -3.62 0.37 13.25
N ILE A 22 -2.75 -0.63 13.43
CA ILE A 22 -2.98 -2.00 12.97
C ILE A 22 -2.91 -2.90 14.19
N ALA A 23 -4.04 -3.51 14.54
CA ALA A 23 -4.14 -4.40 15.68
C ALA A 23 -3.29 -5.67 15.49
N ASP A 24 -2.84 -6.23 16.60
CA ASP A 24 -2.11 -7.50 16.61
C ASP A 24 -2.92 -8.63 15.95
N GLY A 25 -2.23 -9.47 15.19
CA GLY A 25 -2.85 -10.58 14.45
C GLY A 25 -3.52 -10.18 13.13
N VAL A 26 -3.64 -8.89 12.82
CA VAL A 26 -4.11 -8.44 11.50
C VAL A 26 -3.00 -8.64 10.46
N VAL A 27 -3.17 -9.65 9.60
CA VAL A 27 -2.22 -9.97 8.51
C VAL A 27 -2.54 -9.26 7.20
N VAL A 28 -3.77 -8.75 7.04
CA VAL A 28 -4.27 -8.10 5.83
C VAL A 28 -5.06 -6.84 6.18
N VAL A 29 -4.67 -5.71 5.62
CA VAL A 29 -5.40 -4.43 5.70
C VAL A 29 -5.90 -4.05 4.31
N THR A 30 -7.18 -3.67 4.19
CA THR A 30 -7.75 -3.14 2.94
C THR A 30 -8.14 -1.69 3.13
N ILE A 31 -7.64 -0.80 2.27
CA ILE A 31 -8.02 0.62 2.25
C ILE A 31 -8.96 0.85 1.06
N THR A 32 -10.15 1.36 1.34
CA THR A 32 -11.20 1.60 0.34
C THR A 32 -11.59 3.07 0.27
N GLY A 33 -12.05 3.52 -0.88
CA GLY A 33 -12.50 4.90 -1.08
C GLY A 33 -12.49 5.33 -2.55
N PRO A 34 -12.98 6.54 -2.88
CA PRO A 34 -13.01 7.06 -4.24
C PRO A 34 -11.60 7.24 -4.82
N ASN A 35 -11.50 7.32 -6.15
CA ASN A 35 -10.25 7.71 -6.81
C ASN A 35 -9.89 9.16 -6.46
N ALA A 36 -8.59 9.42 -6.37
CA ALA A 36 -8.00 10.63 -5.78
C ALA A 36 -8.22 10.83 -4.27
N GLY A 37 -8.80 9.88 -3.53
CA GLY A 37 -8.97 9.93 -2.07
C GLY A 37 -7.69 9.72 -1.25
N GLY A 38 -6.50 9.86 -1.83
CA GLY A 38 -5.22 9.70 -1.12
C GLY A 38 -4.78 8.26 -0.83
N LYS A 39 -5.49 7.24 -1.31
CA LYS A 39 -5.17 5.81 -1.09
C LYS A 39 -3.72 5.46 -1.43
N THR A 40 -3.30 5.75 -2.67
CA THR A 40 -1.93 5.49 -3.13
C THR A 40 -0.90 6.29 -2.34
N ALA A 41 -1.23 7.51 -1.93
CA ALA A 41 -0.36 8.32 -1.07
C ALA A 41 -0.20 7.67 0.31
N ALA A 42 -1.29 7.22 0.93
CA ALA A 42 -1.27 6.49 2.20
C ALA A 42 -0.42 5.22 2.14
N LEU A 43 -0.56 4.41 1.08
CA LEU A 43 0.23 3.19 0.88
C LEU A 43 1.73 3.50 0.69
N LYS A 44 2.05 4.55 -0.08
CA LYS A 44 3.44 5.00 -0.27
C LYS A 44 4.04 5.54 1.03
N THR A 45 3.27 6.26 1.84
CA THR A 45 3.70 6.75 3.15
C THR A 45 4.08 5.58 4.06
N LEU A 46 3.22 4.57 4.17
CA LEU A 46 3.50 3.35 4.95
C LEU A 46 4.76 2.61 4.45
N GLY A 47 4.89 2.42 3.14
CA GLY A 47 6.05 1.77 2.55
C GLY A 47 7.36 2.54 2.77
N LEU A 48 7.29 3.87 2.69
CA LEU A 48 8.43 4.73 2.95
C LEU A 48 8.84 4.67 4.43
N MET A 49 7.90 4.75 5.36
CA MET A 49 8.19 4.63 6.79
C MET A 49 8.84 3.28 7.13
N ALA A 50 8.34 2.18 6.56
CA ALA A 50 8.96 0.86 6.73
C ALA A 50 10.40 0.81 6.16
N ALA A 51 10.64 1.44 5.01
CA ALA A 51 11.97 1.51 4.42
C ALA A 51 12.94 2.37 5.26
N MET A 52 12.45 3.46 5.84
CA MET A 52 13.21 4.32 6.75
C MET A 52 13.64 3.56 8.01
N VAL A 53 12.74 2.81 8.65
CA VAL A 53 13.08 1.95 9.79
C VAL A 53 14.17 0.96 9.42
N ARG A 54 14.04 0.29 8.27
CA ARG A 54 15.04 -0.68 7.80
C ARG A 54 16.40 -0.05 7.50
N ALA A 55 16.43 1.23 7.15
CA ALA A 55 17.64 2.01 6.93
C ALA A 55 18.20 2.64 8.23
N GLY A 56 17.55 2.45 9.39
CA GLY A 56 17.94 3.09 10.65
C GLY A 56 17.68 4.59 10.70
N LEU A 57 16.73 5.09 9.89
CA LEU A 57 16.35 6.50 9.83
C LEU A 57 15.18 6.79 10.77
N PHE A 58 15.13 8.01 11.30
CA PHE A 58 13.95 8.53 11.99
C PHE A 58 12.75 8.57 11.04
N VAL A 59 11.60 8.09 11.50
CA VAL A 59 10.34 8.16 10.75
C VAL A 59 9.57 9.43 11.11
N PRO A 60 8.91 10.09 10.16
CA PRO A 60 8.10 11.28 10.42
C PRO A 60 6.77 10.87 11.08
N GLY A 61 6.36 11.59 12.11
CA GLY A 61 5.06 11.39 12.74
C GLY A 61 5.08 11.76 14.22
N THR A 62 3.88 11.97 14.73
CA THR A 62 3.59 12.18 16.16
C THR A 62 2.60 11.09 16.54
N GLY A 63 2.96 10.21 17.47
CA GLY A 63 2.09 9.12 17.88
C GLY A 63 2.80 8.23 18.88
N GLU A 64 2.06 7.73 19.87
CA GLU A 64 2.61 6.86 20.91
C GLU A 64 2.70 5.43 20.38
N GLY A 65 3.88 5.04 19.94
CA GLY A 65 4.20 3.65 19.64
C GLY A 65 4.35 2.82 20.92
N VAL A 66 4.17 1.50 20.83
CA VAL A 66 4.27 0.58 21.99
C VAL A 66 5.74 0.28 22.40
N PHE A 67 6.71 1.14 22.06
CA PHE A 67 8.14 0.90 22.32
C PHE A 67 8.56 1.35 23.72
N GLY A 68 8.10 0.63 24.74
CA GLY A 68 8.47 0.92 26.14
C GLY A 68 7.87 2.23 26.66
N ALA A 69 7.90 2.42 27.98
CA ALA A 69 7.22 3.54 28.63
C ALA A 69 7.86 4.92 28.34
N ASP A 70 9.08 4.94 27.76
CA ASP A 70 9.89 6.15 27.60
C ASP A 70 9.96 6.66 26.15
N TYR A 71 9.28 6.02 25.18
CA TYR A 71 9.30 6.43 23.77
C TYR A 71 7.94 6.96 23.30
N ASP A 72 7.90 8.27 23.06
CA ASP A 72 6.75 8.98 22.49
C ASP A 72 6.98 9.23 20.99
N GLY A 73 7.00 8.15 20.21
CA GLY A 73 7.20 8.22 18.76
C GLY A 73 6.53 7.06 18.03
N PRO A 74 6.30 7.19 16.71
CA PRO A 74 5.53 6.20 15.96
C PRO A 74 6.23 4.83 15.99
N CYS A 75 5.45 3.77 16.20
CA CYS A 75 5.92 2.39 16.10
C CYS A 75 5.66 1.86 14.69
N VAL A 76 6.74 1.55 13.97
CA VAL A 76 6.68 0.88 12.67
C VAL A 76 7.47 -0.42 12.77
N PRO A 77 6.87 -1.59 12.47
CA PRO A 77 7.57 -2.86 12.56
C PRO A 77 8.77 -2.94 11.62
N PHE A 78 9.80 -3.69 12.04
CA PHE A 78 10.90 -4.02 11.15
C PHE A 78 10.48 -5.11 10.15
N PHE A 79 10.70 -4.84 8.86
CA PHE A 79 10.44 -5.76 7.76
C PHE A 79 11.75 -6.13 7.07
N ALA A 80 12.05 -7.43 6.97
CA ALA A 80 13.18 -7.94 6.20
C ALA A 80 13.01 -7.69 4.70
N ALA A 81 11.77 -7.77 4.21
CA ALA A 81 11.41 -7.48 2.83
C ALA A 81 10.25 -6.47 2.75
N ILE A 82 10.38 -5.48 1.86
CA ILE A 82 9.32 -4.53 1.50
C ILE A 82 9.07 -4.71 0.00
N LEU A 83 7.86 -5.16 -0.35
CA LEU A 83 7.49 -5.58 -1.70
C LEU A 83 6.32 -4.73 -2.16
N ALA A 84 6.43 -4.11 -3.33
CA ALA A 84 5.45 -3.14 -3.80
C ALA A 84 5.06 -3.38 -5.26
N ASP A 85 3.75 -3.47 -5.51
CA ASP A 85 3.12 -3.31 -6.81
C ASP A 85 2.25 -2.04 -6.75
N VAL A 86 2.92 -0.89 -6.77
CA VAL A 86 2.34 0.44 -6.55
C VAL A 86 2.82 1.36 -7.68
N GLY A 87 1.90 1.91 -8.49
CA GLY A 87 2.29 2.76 -9.61
C GLY A 87 1.13 3.20 -10.51
N ASP A 88 1.34 4.32 -11.19
CA ASP A 88 0.43 4.90 -12.18
C ASP A 88 0.67 4.22 -13.53
N SER A 89 -0.40 3.77 -14.17
CA SER A 89 -0.37 3.06 -15.45
C SER A 89 0.01 4.02 -16.58
N GLN A 90 1.30 4.27 -16.78
CA GLN A 90 1.76 4.95 -18.00
C GLN A 90 1.91 3.95 -19.15
N SER A 91 0.85 3.81 -19.94
CA SER A 91 0.85 3.76 -21.42
C SER A 91 -0.54 3.38 -21.94
N ILE A 92 -1.14 4.29 -22.71
CA ILE A 92 -2.43 4.14 -23.41
C ILE A 92 -2.34 3.07 -24.54
N VAL A 93 -1.17 2.47 -24.78
CA VAL A 93 -0.88 1.63 -25.96
C VAL A 93 -0.86 0.12 -25.64
N GLU A 94 -0.90 -0.32 -24.38
CA GLU A 94 -0.62 -1.73 -24.01
C GLU A 94 -1.72 -2.44 -23.19
N SER A 95 -3.00 -2.17 -23.43
CA SER A 95 -4.12 -2.51 -22.54
C SER A 95 -4.37 -4.01 -22.21
N LEU A 96 -3.69 -4.98 -22.84
CA LEU A 96 -3.79 -6.42 -22.51
C LEU A 96 -2.47 -7.02 -21.97
N SER A 97 -1.33 -6.41 -22.30
CA SER A 97 0.00 -6.86 -21.84
C SER A 97 0.26 -6.50 -20.37
N THR A 98 -0.46 -5.49 -19.85
CA THR A 98 -0.28 -4.96 -18.49
C THR A 98 -0.93 -5.80 -17.40
N PHE A 99 -2.11 -6.39 -17.62
CA PHE A 99 -2.83 -7.15 -16.58
C PHE A 99 -2.07 -8.41 -16.17
N THR A 100 -1.69 -9.25 -17.14
CA THR A 100 -0.92 -10.48 -16.88
C THR A 100 0.45 -10.17 -16.28
N ALA A 101 1.13 -9.12 -16.76
CA ALA A 101 2.39 -8.68 -16.18
C ALA A 101 2.23 -8.24 -14.72
N ARG A 102 1.14 -7.52 -14.41
CA ARG A 102 0.83 -7.08 -13.05
C ARG A 102 0.50 -8.25 -12.13
N MET A 103 -0.30 -9.19 -12.60
CA MET A 103 -0.59 -10.43 -11.88
C MET A 103 0.68 -11.22 -11.58
N THR A 104 1.59 -11.31 -12.56
CA THR A 104 2.87 -12.01 -12.40
C THR A 104 3.77 -11.32 -11.37
N ARG A 105 3.83 -9.98 -11.37
CA ARG A 105 4.56 -9.21 -10.35
C ARG A 105 3.95 -9.39 -8.96
N THR A 106 2.62 -9.30 -8.84
CA THR A 106 1.91 -9.55 -7.59
C THR A 106 2.19 -10.97 -7.07
N ALA A 107 2.11 -11.99 -7.92
CA ALA A 107 2.41 -13.38 -7.54
C ALA A 107 3.88 -13.56 -7.09
N ALA A 108 4.82 -12.95 -7.78
CA ALA A 108 6.24 -12.97 -7.40
C ALA A 108 6.48 -12.28 -6.05
N ALA A 109 5.85 -11.13 -5.81
CA ALA A 109 5.89 -10.45 -4.52
C ALA A 109 5.30 -11.33 -3.40
N MET A 110 4.14 -11.95 -3.61
CA MET A 110 3.54 -12.85 -2.63
C MET A 110 4.45 -14.03 -2.28
N LYS A 111 5.13 -14.61 -3.29
CA LYS A 111 6.10 -15.69 -3.07
C LYS A 111 7.29 -15.22 -2.23
N ALA A 112 7.91 -14.10 -2.60
CA ALA A 112 9.04 -13.53 -1.87
C ALA A 112 8.69 -13.19 -0.41
N ALA A 113 7.46 -12.73 -0.16
CA ALA A 113 6.97 -12.43 1.18
C ALA A 113 6.91 -13.66 2.10
N VAL A 114 6.60 -14.83 1.54
CA VAL A 114 6.58 -16.11 2.28
C VAL A 114 7.99 -16.60 2.56
N GLU A 115 8.90 -16.41 1.61
CA GLU A 115 10.31 -16.84 1.69
C GLU A 115 11.16 -15.95 2.62
N THR A 116 10.81 -14.68 2.78
CA THR A 116 11.61 -13.69 3.55
C THR A 116 10.79 -12.98 4.64
N PRO A 117 10.28 -13.69 5.66
CA PRO A 117 9.62 -13.05 6.79
C PRO A 117 10.62 -12.34 7.73
N PRO A 118 10.24 -11.26 8.42
CA PRO A 118 8.98 -10.52 8.28
C PRO A 118 8.92 -9.71 6.97
N ALA A 119 7.77 -9.72 6.30
CA ALA A 119 7.60 -9.04 5.01
C ALA A 119 6.39 -8.08 5.04
N LEU A 120 6.54 -6.94 4.38
CA LEU A 120 5.49 -5.98 4.06
C LEU A 120 5.19 -6.04 2.56
N VAL A 121 3.95 -6.38 2.21
CA VAL A 121 3.49 -6.36 0.81
C VAL A 121 2.50 -5.22 0.60
N LEU A 122 2.78 -4.35 -0.36
CA LEU A 122 1.99 -3.16 -0.72
C LEU A 122 1.42 -3.35 -2.12
N LEU A 123 0.09 -3.45 -2.23
CA LEU A 123 -0.58 -3.64 -3.52
C LEU A 123 -1.55 -2.50 -3.79
N ASP A 124 -1.37 -1.83 -4.93
CA ASP A 124 -2.33 -0.83 -5.44
C ASP A 124 -3.27 -1.47 -6.47
N GLU A 125 -4.51 -1.00 -6.61
CA GLU A 125 -5.46 -1.36 -7.69
C GLU A 125 -5.48 -2.84 -8.19
N VAL A 126 -5.44 -3.84 -7.29
CA VAL A 126 -5.40 -5.25 -7.71
C VAL A 126 -6.68 -5.58 -8.49
N GLY A 127 -6.54 -5.99 -9.75
CA GLY A 127 -7.67 -6.26 -10.64
C GLY A 127 -8.02 -5.11 -11.60
N ALA A 128 -7.25 -4.03 -11.63
CA ALA A 128 -7.38 -3.01 -12.68
C ALA A 128 -7.07 -3.60 -14.07
N GLY A 129 -7.82 -3.15 -15.08
CA GLY A 129 -7.70 -3.65 -16.46
C GLY A 129 -8.55 -4.88 -16.80
N THR A 130 -9.46 -5.28 -15.90
CA THR A 130 -10.53 -6.27 -16.18
C THR A 130 -11.91 -5.71 -15.77
N ASP A 131 -12.97 -6.50 -15.96
CA ASP A 131 -14.31 -6.17 -15.45
C ASP A 131 -14.28 -5.86 -13.93
N PRO A 132 -14.94 -4.79 -13.44
CA PRO A 132 -14.89 -4.43 -12.02
C PRO A 132 -15.28 -5.54 -11.06
N LEU A 133 -16.26 -6.38 -11.42
CA LEU A 133 -16.72 -7.49 -10.60
C LEU A 133 -15.66 -8.60 -10.56
N GLU A 134 -15.07 -8.92 -11.71
CA GLU A 134 -13.97 -9.89 -11.81
C GLU A 134 -12.72 -9.41 -11.08
N GLY A 135 -12.36 -8.14 -11.23
CA GLY A 135 -11.22 -7.51 -10.57
C GLY A 135 -11.37 -7.54 -9.05
N ALA A 136 -12.57 -7.25 -8.53
CA ALA A 136 -12.87 -7.35 -7.11
C ALA A 136 -12.79 -8.79 -6.59
N ALA A 137 -13.34 -9.76 -7.33
CA ALA A 137 -13.29 -11.18 -6.97
C ALA A 137 -11.86 -11.73 -6.95
N LEU A 138 -11.07 -11.40 -7.97
CA LEU A 138 -9.66 -11.77 -8.06
C LEU A 138 -8.83 -11.13 -6.95
N GLY A 139 -9.04 -9.83 -6.72
CA GLY A 139 -8.42 -9.10 -5.63
C GLY A 139 -8.77 -9.66 -4.26
N ALA A 140 -9.98 -10.20 -4.05
CA ALA A 140 -10.35 -10.87 -2.80
C ALA A 140 -9.71 -12.27 -2.69
N ALA A 141 -9.69 -13.05 -3.76
CA ALA A 141 -9.12 -14.39 -3.80
C ALA A 141 -7.61 -14.39 -3.53
N LEU A 142 -6.86 -13.45 -4.14
CA LEU A 142 -5.43 -13.28 -3.91
C LEU A 142 -5.14 -12.98 -2.44
N MET A 143 -5.90 -12.06 -1.84
CA MET A 143 -5.71 -11.67 -0.44
C MET A 143 -6.01 -12.80 0.53
N ARG A 144 -7.11 -13.55 0.32
CA ARG A 144 -7.40 -14.75 1.12
C ARG A 144 -6.30 -15.79 0.98
N GLY A 145 -5.82 -15.99 -0.26
CA GLY A 145 -4.71 -16.91 -0.55
C GLY A 145 -3.40 -16.49 0.13
N LEU A 146 -3.12 -15.19 0.23
CA LEU A 146 -1.96 -14.67 0.94
C LEU A 146 -2.12 -14.82 2.45
N ALA A 147 -3.24 -14.36 3.00
CA ALA A 147 -3.53 -14.46 4.42
C ALA A 147 -3.39 -15.90 4.92
N ALA A 148 -3.92 -16.88 4.19
CA ALA A 148 -3.78 -18.29 4.52
C ALA A 148 -2.32 -18.77 4.54
N ARG A 149 -1.51 -18.36 3.55
CA ARG A 149 -0.08 -18.71 3.46
C ARG A 149 0.78 -18.03 4.52
N LEU A 150 0.41 -16.80 4.90
CA LEU A 150 1.10 -16.06 5.95
C LEU A 150 0.72 -16.56 7.35
N ALA A 151 -0.55 -16.89 7.57
CA ALA A 151 -1.05 -17.44 8.84
C ALA A 151 -0.51 -18.85 9.14
N GLY A 152 -0.33 -19.70 8.12
CA GLY A 152 0.24 -21.04 8.29
C GLY A 152 1.72 -21.09 8.72
N GLY A 153 2.42 -19.95 8.73
CA GLY A 153 3.85 -19.86 9.02
C GLY A 153 4.23 -19.54 10.48
N GLY A 154 3.25 -19.36 11.38
CA GLY A 154 3.47 -19.27 12.84
C GLY A 154 4.32 -18.10 13.36
N GLY A 155 4.74 -17.15 12.53
CA GLY A 155 5.59 -16.02 12.93
C GLY A 155 4.80 -14.73 13.14
N PRO A 156 5.10 -13.93 14.19
CA PRO A 156 4.29 -12.79 14.62
C PRO A 156 4.27 -11.56 13.68
N ASN A 157 5.01 -11.56 12.57
CA ASN A 157 5.24 -10.33 11.78
C ASN A 157 5.14 -10.56 10.27
N ARG A 158 3.95 -10.92 9.76
CA ARG A 158 3.70 -11.03 8.31
C ARG A 158 2.53 -10.12 7.97
N PHE A 159 2.80 -8.97 7.36
CA PHE A 159 1.79 -7.94 7.11
C PHE A 159 1.63 -7.68 5.61
N CYS A 160 0.38 -7.65 5.14
CA CYS A 160 0.05 -7.23 3.79
C CYS A 160 -0.98 -6.09 3.84
N ILE A 161 -0.72 -5.04 3.07
CA ILE A 161 -1.61 -3.89 2.94
C ILE A 161 -2.00 -3.76 1.48
N LYS A 162 -3.31 -3.78 1.23
CA LYS A 162 -3.92 -3.63 -0.09
C LYS A 162 -4.76 -2.36 -0.14
N LEU A 163 -4.73 -1.70 -1.29
CA LEU A 163 -5.74 -0.73 -1.67
C LEU A 163 -6.78 -1.42 -2.56
N GLN A 164 -8.06 -1.23 -2.26
CA GLN A 164 -9.16 -1.69 -3.11
C GLN A 164 -10.16 -0.55 -3.30
N GLN A 165 -10.36 -0.11 -4.54
CA GLN A 165 -11.54 0.68 -4.87
C GLN A 165 -12.74 -0.27 -4.89
N ILE A 166 -13.67 -0.09 -3.95
CA ILE A 166 -14.99 -0.70 -4.04
C ILE A 166 -15.88 0.40 -4.61
N GLU A 167 -16.10 0.38 -5.93
CA GLU A 167 -17.21 1.14 -6.49
C GLU A 167 -18.49 0.49 -5.98
N GLY A 168 -19.37 1.30 -5.39
CA GLY A 168 -20.55 0.83 -4.66
C GLY A 168 -21.42 -0.11 -5.51
N GLU A 169 -22.12 -1.01 -4.82
CA GLU A 169 -23.16 -1.83 -5.44
C GLU A 169 -24.06 -0.97 -6.33
N PRO A 170 -24.54 -1.49 -7.48
CA PRO A 170 -25.62 -0.83 -8.19
C PRO A 170 -26.78 -0.67 -7.20
N LYS A 171 -27.10 0.59 -6.86
CA LYS A 171 -28.34 0.89 -6.15
C LYS A 171 -29.47 0.30 -6.99
N LYS A 172 -30.12 -0.73 -6.45
CA LYS A 172 -31.40 -1.23 -6.98
C LYS A 172 -32.46 -0.14 -6.95
#